data_AF-A0A533ZIL9-F1
#
_entry.id   AF-A0A533ZIL9-F1
#
_cell.length_a   1.000
_cell.length_b   1.000
_cell.length_c   1.000
_cell.angle_alpha   90.00
_cell.angle_beta   90.00
_cell.angle_gamma   90.00
#
_symmetry.space_group_name_H-M   'P 1'
#
loop_
_entity.id
_entity.type
_entity.pdbx_description
1 polymer ?
#
loop_
_entity_poly.entity_id
_entity_poly.type
_entity_poly.pdbx_seq_one_letter_code
_entity_poly.pdbx_strand_id
1 'polypeptide(L)' 'MWKQNFMFIQTGAAPIDKTENELFHDVPQAMDSAGLNGERYISVWVQGEEKNGKPVMYTNIYARTAILDTG' A
#
# COMPACT_ATOMS: atom_id res chain seq x y z
N MET A 1 13.75 -11.80 -7.96
CA MET A 1 13.67 -10.34 -7.70
C MET A 1 12.66 -10.19 -6.58
N TRP A 2 13.12 -9.82 -5.39
CA TRP A 2 12.29 -9.73 -4.20
C TRP A 2 11.42 -8.48 -4.29
N LYS A 3 10.13 -8.61 -3.98
CA LYS A 3 9.15 -7.52 -4.00
C LYS A 3 8.14 -7.74 -2.87
N GLN A 4 7.95 -6.72 -2.05
CA GLN A 4 7.00 -6.75 -0.94
C GLN A 4 6.12 -5.50 -0.98
N ASN A 5 4.83 -5.67 -0.66
CA ASN A 5 3.90 -4.58 -0.42
C ASN A 5 3.61 -4.47 1.08
N PHE A 6 3.63 -3.25 1.60
CA PHE A 6 3.24 -2.91 2.95
C PHE A 6 2.12 -1.87 2.90
N MET A 7 1.02 -2.16 3.56
CA MET A 7 -0.11 -1.23 3.70
C MET A 7 -0.06 -0.60 5.08
N PHE A 8 -0.17 0.72 5.16
CA PHE A 8 -0.24 1.46 6.42
C PHE A 8 -1.53 2.28 6.45
N ILE A 9 -2.16 2.36 7.63
CA ILE A 9 -3.22 3.33 7.91
C ILE A 9 -2.59 4.65 8.38
N GLN A 10 -3.22 5.79 8.10
CA GLN A 10 -2.69 7.13 8.43
C GLN A 10 -2.30 7.31 9.90
N THR A 11 -3.01 6.66 10.82
CA THR A 11 -2.80 6.79 12.27
C THR A 11 -1.79 5.76 12.82
N GLY A 12 -1.32 4.83 11.99
CA GLY A 12 -0.49 3.69 12.40
C GLY A 12 0.94 3.77 11.88
N ALA A 13 1.88 3.25 12.68
CA ALA A 13 3.29 3.11 12.29
C ALA A 13 3.67 1.69 11.85
N ALA A 14 2.80 0.71 12.07
CA ALA A 14 2.99 -0.67 11.67
C ALA A 14 2.13 -1.00 10.43
N PRO A 15 2.64 -1.85 9.50
CA PRO A 15 1.83 -2.28 8.39
C PRO A 15 0.68 -3.17 8.88
N ILE A 16 -0.48 -3.05 8.23
CA ILE A 16 -1.64 -3.90 8.50
C ILE A 16 -1.51 -5.23 7.73
N ASP A 17 -2.15 -6.27 8.25
CA ASP A 17 -2.22 -7.59 7.61
C ASP A 17 -3.34 -7.63 6.55
N LYS A 18 -3.25 -6.71 5.59
CA LYS A 18 -4.11 -6.62 4.41
C LYS A 18 -3.29 -6.09 3.24
N THR A 19 -3.48 -6.69 2.08
CA THR A 19 -2.93 -6.21 0.82
C THR A 19 -3.76 -5.07 0.28
N GLU A 20 -3.16 -4.28 -0.62
CA GLU A 20 -3.93 -3.25 -1.32
C GLU A 20 -5.08 -3.85 -2.15
N ASN A 21 -4.88 -5.02 -2.77
CA ASN A 21 -5.94 -5.65 -3.54
C ASN A 21 -7.13 -6.02 -2.65
N GLU A 22 -6.90 -6.60 -1.47
CA GLU A 22 -7.98 -6.91 -0.51
C GLU A 22 -8.74 -5.67 -0.02
N LEU A 23 -8.12 -4.49 -0.06
CA LEU A 23 -8.75 -3.25 0.39
C LEU A 23 -9.50 -2.51 -0.72
N PHE A 24 -9.01 -2.57 -1.97
CA PHE A 24 -9.49 -1.70 -3.05
C PHE A 24 -10.04 -2.43 -4.28
N HIS A 25 -9.99 -3.77 -4.36
CA HIS A 25 -10.38 -4.52 -5.57
C HIS A 25 -11.81 -4.22 -6.03
N ASP A 26 -12.75 -4.16 -5.09
CA ASP A 26 -14.17 -3.97 -5.37
C ASP A 26 -14.62 -2.51 -5.18
N VAL A 27 -13.69 -1.59 -4.94
CA VAL A 27 -13.99 -0.19 -4.66
C VAL A 27 -13.81 0.62 -5.95
N PRO A 28 -14.88 1.22 -6.50
CA PRO A 28 -14.76 2.08 -7.67
C PRO A 28 -13.79 3.22 -7.39
N GLN A 29 -12.84 3.44 -8.30
CA GLN A 29 -11.93 4.57 -8.17
C GLN A 29 -12.70 5.88 -8.34
N ALA A 30 -12.70 6.72 -7.30
CA ALA A 30 -13.29 8.05 -7.37
C ALA A 30 -12.47 8.95 -8.32
N MET A 31 -13.15 9.65 -9.24
CA MET A 31 -12.50 10.60 -10.15
C MET A 31 -12.16 11.93 -9.45
N ASP A 32 -12.91 12.29 -8.42
CA ASP A 32 -12.64 13.44 -7.56
C ASP A 32 -12.44 12.94 -6.12
N SER A 33 -11.33 13.38 -5.51
CA SER A 33 -11.02 13.06 -4.12
C SER A 33 -11.45 14.16 -3.15
N ALA A 34 -11.90 15.31 -3.67
CA ALA A 34 -12.43 16.41 -2.87
C ALA A 34 -13.75 15.99 -2.22
N GLY A 35 -13.70 15.65 -0.94
CA GLY A 35 -14.87 15.29 -0.13
C GLY A 35 -14.96 13.82 0.26
N LEU A 36 -14.00 12.97 -0.13
CA LEU A 36 -13.93 11.60 0.38
C LEU A 36 -13.65 11.63 1.89
N ASN A 37 -14.57 11.06 2.66
CA ASN A 37 -14.47 10.93 4.11
C ASN A 37 -14.24 9.47 4.43
N GLY A 38 -12.98 9.09 4.47
CA GLY A 38 -12.59 7.69 4.56
C GLY A 38 -11.28 7.48 5.30
N GLU A 39 -10.95 6.22 5.53
CA GLU A 39 -9.65 5.85 6.08
C GLU A 39 -8.57 6.05 5.01
N ARG A 40 -7.47 6.69 5.39
CA ARG A 40 -6.36 6.97 4.47
C ARG A 40 -5.28 5.95 4.65
N TYR A 41 -4.74 5.50 3.53
CA TYR A 41 -3.74 4.47 3.45
C TYR A 41 -2.51 4.94 2.69
N ILE A 42 -1.37 4.36 3.05
CA ILE A 42 -0.14 4.42 2.25
C ILE A 42 0.25 3.00 1.87
N SER A 43 0.34 2.75 0.58
CA SER A 43 0.86 1.51 0.01
C SER A 43 2.32 1.71 -0.37
N VAL A 44 3.21 0.96 0.27
CA VAL A 44 4.67 1.02 0.03
C VAL A 44 5.12 -0.28 -0.61
N TRP A 45 5.62 -0.17 -1.83
CA TRP A 45 6.24 -1.27 -2.55
C TRP A 45 7.76 -1.15 -2.44
N VAL A 46 8.40 -2.18 -1.90
CA VAL A 46 9.86 -2.28 -1.83
C VAL A 46 10.30 -3.39 -2.76
N GLN A 47 11.30 -3.11 -3.58
CA GLN A 47 11.89 -4.07 -4.51
C GLN A 47 13.39 -4.20 -4.24
N GLY A 48 13.93 -5.37 -4.54
CA GLY A 48 15.32 -5.65 -4.30
C GLY A 48 15.83 -6.92 -4.98
N GLU A 49 17.14 -7.08 -4.87
CA GLU A 49 17.81 -8.34 -5.15
C GLU A 49 17.63 -9.29 -3.97
N GLU A 50 17.62 -10.58 -4.25
CA GLU A 50 17.34 -11.60 -3.24
C GLU A 50 18.34 -12.75 -3.32
N LYS A 51 18.65 -13.32 -2.17
CA LYS A 51 19.39 -14.57 -2.06
C LYS A 51 18.67 -15.47 -1.08
N ASN A 52 18.31 -16.68 -1.52
CA ASN A 52 17.55 -17.64 -0.70
C ASN A 52 16.24 -17.05 -0.12
N GLY A 53 15.50 -16.28 -0.93
CA GLY A 53 14.21 -15.69 -0.56
C GLY A 53 14.29 -14.53 0.44
N LYS A 54 15.49 -14.04 0.77
CA LYS A 54 15.69 -12.86 1.62
C LYS A 54 16.30 -11.72 0.80
N PRO A 55 15.83 -10.47 0.99
CA PRO A 55 16.42 -9.33 0.31
C PRO A 55 17.87 -9.15 0.77
N VAL A 56 18.78 -8.96 -0.17
CA VAL A 56 20.20 -8.66 0.09
C VAL A 56 20.55 -7.21 -0.29
N MET A 57 19.75 -6.59 -1.15
CA MET A 57 19.90 -5.20 -1.55
C MET A 57 18.54 -4.65 -1.96
N TYR A 58 18.18 -3.46 -1.48
CA TYR A 58 17.00 -2.73 -1.97
C TYR A 58 17.39 -1.88 -3.18
N THR A 59 16.60 -1.95 -4.24
CA THR A 59 16.88 -1.27 -5.50
C THR A 59 15.84 -0.22 -5.86
N ASN A 60 14.62 -0.34 -5.34
CA ASN A 60 13.54 0.61 -5.62
C ASN A 60 12.51 0.65 -4.48
N ILE A 61 11.96 1.84 -4.24
CA ILE A 61 10.81 2.07 -3.35
C ILE A 61 9.80 2.92 -4.11
N TYR A 62 8.55 2.46 -4.13
CA TYR A 62 7.43 3.21 -4.67
C TYR A 62 6.34 3.31 -3.61
N ALA A 63 5.87 4.53 -3.35
CA ALA A 63 4.79 4.79 -2.41
C ALA A 63 3.62 5.46 -3.12
N ARG A 64 2.40 5.04 -2.79
CA ARG A 64 1.16 5.69 -3.22
C ARG A 64 0.20 5.86 -2.06
N THR A 65 -0.51 6.98 -2.05
CA THR A 65 -1.57 7.26 -1.08
C THR A 65 -2.92 6.86 -1.66
N ALA A 66 -3.81 6.34 -0.83
CA ALA A 66 -5.19 6.04 -1.19
C ALA A 66 -6.14 6.46 -0.06
N ILE A 67 -7.39 6.74 -0.40
CA ILE A 67 -8.48 6.97 0.56
C ILE A 67 -9.54 5.91 0.25
N LEU A 68 -9.86 5.10 1.25
CA LEU A 68 -10.97 4.16 1.16
C LEU A 68 -12.22 4.87 1.67
N ASP A 69 -13.09 5.27 0.74
CA ASP A 69 -14.36 5.88 1.11
C ASP A 69 -15.26 4.84 1.78
N THR A 70 -15.77 5.16 2.96
CA THR A 70 -16.69 4.30 3.73
C THR A 70 -18.12 4.84 3.73
N GLY A 71 -18.39 5.86 2.90
CA GLY A 71 -19.70 6.51 2.74
C GLY A 71 -20.75 5.65 2.07
#